data_AF-A0A6B3GTG1-F1
#
_entry.id   AF-A0A6B3GTG1-F1
#
_cell.length_a   1.000
_cell.length_b   1.000
_cell.length_c   1.000
_cell.angle_alpha   90.00
_cell.angle_beta   90.00
_cell.angle_gamma   90.00
#
_symmetry.space_group_name_H-M   'P 1'
#
loop_
_entity.id
_entity.type
_entity.pdbx_description
1 polymer ?
#
loop_
_entity_poly.entity_id
_entity_poly.type
_entity_poly.pdbx_seq_one_letter_code
_entity_poly.pdbx_strand_id
1 'polypeptide(L)'
;ISSDIEELIEGADRIVVLRGGAVAGELAGDEVDESRLLEVLADHTPGDHTPGAVPADRTPDDHTPGAAPAAPVPDTGGKVPAGQEDPR
;
A
#
# COMPACT_ATOMS: atom_id res chain seq x y z
N ILE A 1 14.08 -10.02 -8.48
CA ILE A 1 13.82 -9.20 -9.69
C ILE A 1 12.39 -9.50 -10.05
N SER A 2 11.50 -8.53 -9.88
CA SER A 2 10.10 -8.67 -10.30
C SER A 2 9.88 -7.93 -11.62
N SER A 3 8.89 -8.39 -12.38
CA SER A 3 8.40 -7.76 -13.59
C SER A 3 6.92 -7.39 -13.49
N ASP A 4 6.29 -7.71 -12.35
CA ASP A 4 4.91 -7.36 -12.07
C ASP A 4 4.85 -5.92 -11.55
N ILE A 5 3.89 -5.13 -12.04
CA ILE A 5 3.79 -3.70 -11.71
C ILE A 5 3.40 -3.50 -10.26
N GLU A 6 2.46 -4.31 -9.76
CA GLU A 6 1.97 -4.22 -8.38
C GLU A 6 3.11 -4.50 -7.40
N GLU A 7 3.91 -5.55 -7.64
CA GLU A 7 5.09 -5.84 -6.82
C GLU A 7 6.18 -4.75 -6.89
N LEU A 8 6.32 -4.07 -8.03
CA LEU A 8 7.28 -2.97 -8.17
C LEU A 8 6.83 -1.73 -7.39
N ILE A 9 5.54 -1.44 -7.38
CA ILE A 9 4.98 -0.30 -6.65
C ILE A 9 5.08 -0.50 -5.14
N GLU A 10 4.73 -1.70 -4.65
CA GLU A 10 4.78 -2.01 -3.22
C GLU A 10 6.22 -2.18 -2.71
N GLY A 11 7.14 -2.63 -3.57
CA GLY A 11 8.49 -3.04 -3.18
C GLY A 11 9.61 -2.04 -3.46
N ALA A 12 9.37 -1.00 -4.28
CA ALA A 12 10.42 -0.08 -4.70
C ALA A 12 10.26 1.32 -4.10
N ASP A 13 11.30 1.81 -3.40
CA ASP A 13 11.40 3.23 -3.03
C ASP A 13 11.54 4.15 -4.26
N ARG A 14 12.06 3.61 -5.37
CA ARG A 14 12.40 4.34 -6.59
C ARG A 14 12.36 3.44 -7.82
N ILE A 15 11.71 3.92 -8.88
CA ILE A 15 11.62 3.25 -10.18
C ILE A 15 12.28 4.11 -11.25
N VAL A 16 13.19 3.52 -12.04
CA VAL A 16 13.84 4.18 -13.17
C VAL A 16 13.47 3.44 -14.45
N VAL A 17 12.84 4.14 -15.39
CA VAL A 17 12.44 3.57 -16.69
C VAL A 17 13.50 3.89 -17.72
N LEU A 18 14.01 2.87 -18.41
CA LEU A 18 15.01 3.01 -19.46
C LEU A 18 14.40 2.76 -20.84
N ARG A 19 14.80 3.55 -21.84
CA ARG A 19 14.44 3.39 -23.24
C ARG A 19 15.62 3.75 -24.13
N GLY A 20 15.99 2.86 -25.06
CA GLY A 20 17.09 3.14 -26.01
C GLY A 20 18.45 3.40 -25.34
N GLY A 21 18.67 2.87 -24.14
CA GLY A 21 19.89 3.11 -23.36
C GLY A 21 19.94 4.43 -22.60
N ALA A 22 18.85 5.22 -22.62
CA ALA A 22 18.69 6.45 -21.86
C ALA A 22 17.57 6.33 -20.81
N VAL A 23 17.59 7.19 -19.80
CA VAL A 23 16.48 7.31 -18.84
C VAL A 23 15.32 8.01 -19.52
N ALA A 24 14.16 7.35 -19.53
CA ALA A 24 12.92 7.89 -20.06
C ALA A 24 12.10 8.61 -18.98
N GLY A 25 12.17 8.13 -17.73
CA GLY A 25 11.55 8.76 -16.58
C GLY A 25 11.90 8.07 -15.26
N GLU A 26 11.51 8.69 -14.16
CA GLU A 26 11.81 8.25 -12.80
C GLU A 26 10.63 8.56 -11.88
N LEU A 27 10.37 7.65 -10.94
CA LEU A 27 9.37 7.80 -9.88
C LEU A 27 10.04 7.50 -8.54
N ALA A 28 9.71 8.24 -7.49
CA ALA A 28 10.27 8.04 -6.15
C ALA A 28 9.24 8.35 -5.06
N GLY A 29 9.31 7.61 -3.95
CA GLY A 29 8.42 7.80 -2.80
C GLY A 29 6.95 7.80 -3.20
N ASP A 30 6.22 8.88 -2.86
CA ASP A 30 4.79 9.02 -3.13
C ASP A 30 4.43 9.12 -4.62
N GLU A 31 5.42 9.29 -5.50
CA GLU A 31 5.20 9.28 -6.94
C GLU A 31 5.15 7.86 -7.52
N VAL A 32 5.56 6.85 -6.74
CA VAL A 32 5.49 5.44 -7.16
C VAL A 32 4.03 4.98 -7.12
N ASP A 33 3.35 5.20 -8.24
CA ASP A 33 1.95 4.82 -8.47
C ASP A 33 1.81 4.14 -9.84
N GLU A 34 0.79 3.28 -9.96
CA GLU A 34 0.51 2.54 -11.20
C GLU A 34 0.26 3.48 -12.38
N SER A 35 -0.57 4.50 -12.19
CA SER A 35 -0.97 5.42 -13.25
C SER A 35 0.23 6.18 -13.78
N ARG A 36 1.06 6.72 -12.88
CA ARG A 36 2.29 7.42 -13.28
C ARG A 36 3.29 6.49 -13.95
N LEU A 37 3.46 5.26 -13.45
CA LEU A 37 4.39 4.32 -14.06
C LEU A 37 3.94 3.98 -15.49
N LEU A 38 2.65 3.73 -15.69
CA LEU A 38 2.07 3.50 -17.02
C LEU A 38 2.23 4.73 -17.92
N GLU A 39 2.05 5.93 -17.40
CA GLU A 39 2.30 7.18 -18.14
C GLU A 39 3.76 7.26 -18.61
N VAL A 40 4.74 7.04 -17.72
CA VAL A 40 6.17 7.07 -18.09
C VAL A 40 6.53 5.97 -19.10
N LEU A 41 5.90 4.80 -19.00
CA LEU A 41 6.08 3.69 -19.95
C LEU A 41 5.44 3.99 -21.31
N ALA A 42 4.31 4.69 -21.34
CA ALA A 42 3.61 5.08 -22.56
C ALA A 42 4.24 6.30 -23.22
N ASP A 43 4.81 7.22 -22.44
CA ASP A 43 5.41 8.45 -22.96
C ASP A 43 6.63 8.12 -23.82
N HIS A 44 6.73 8.85 -24.93
CA HIS A 44 7.82 8.75 -25.90
C HIS A 44 8.75 9.96 -25.83
N THR A 45 8.43 10.91 -24.94
CA THR A 45 9.23 12.09 -24.68
C THR A 45 10.24 11.76 -23.57
N PRO A 46 11.56 11.89 -23.79
CA PRO A 46 12.52 11.70 -22.71
C PRO A 46 12.30 12.77 -21.64
N GLY A 47 12.02 12.36 -20.40
CA GLY A 47 11.78 13.27 -19.29
C GLY A 47 13.04 14.03 -18.85
N ASP A 48 12.89 15.32 -18.56
CA ASP A 48 13.92 16.13 -17.91
C ASP A 48 14.11 15.63 -16.47
N HIS A 49 15.20 14.91 -16.23
CA HIS A 49 15.58 14.37 -14.94
C HIS A 49 16.21 15.48 -14.09
N THR A 50 15.48 16.02 -13.13
CA THR A 50 16.12 16.72 -12.01
C THR A 50 16.25 15.70 -10.88
N PRO A 51 17.47 15.24 -10.52
CA PRO A 51 17.64 14.34 -9.39
C PRO A 51 17.12 15.05 -8.14
N GLY A 52 15.95 14.61 -7.65
CA GLY A 52 15.34 15.15 -6.45
C GLY A 52 16.30 15.00 -5.28
N ALA A 53 16.65 16.12 -4.65
CA ALA A 53 17.35 16.12 -3.37
C ALA A 53 16.58 15.21 -2.41
N VAL A 54 17.28 14.26 -1.80
CA VAL A 54 16.71 13.34 -0.80
C VAL A 54 15.93 14.14 0.26
N PRO A 55 14.59 14.05 0.34
CA PRO A 55 13.87 14.70 1.43
C PRO A 55 14.26 13.97 2.72
N ALA A 56 14.92 14.71 3.62
CA ALA A 56 15.33 14.25 4.93
C ALA A 56 14.12 14.30 5.89
N ASP A 57 13.09 13.50 5.62
CA ASP A 57 12.13 13.08 6.62
C ASP A 57 11.35 11.87 6.09
N ARG A 58 11.74 10.67 6.53
CA ARG A 58 10.93 9.46 6.31
C ARG A 58 10.31 9.08 7.64
N THR A 59 9.11 9.61 7.88
CA THR A 59 8.17 8.90 8.75
C THR A 59 7.63 7.74 7.91
N PRO A 60 7.76 6.47 8.36
CA PRO A 60 7.19 5.37 7.60
C PRO A 60 5.67 5.50 7.62
N ASP A 61 5.09 5.88 6.48
CA ASP A 61 3.65 5.76 6.25
C ASP A 61 3.30 4.26 6.22
N ASP A 62 2.45 3.89 7.17
CA ASP A 62 1.95 2.54 7.39
C ASP A 62 0.99 2.19 6.24
N HIS A 63 1.49 1.60 5.16
CA HIS A 63 0.66 1.08 4.09
C HIS A 63 -0.05 -0.19 4.59
N THR A 64 -1.17 0.02 5.28
CA THR A 64 -2.06 -1.05 5.76
C THR A 64 -2.60 -1.82 4.55
N PRO A 65 -2.28 -3.11 4.37
CA PRO A 65 -2.97 -3.94 3.39
C PRO A 65 -4.41 -4.14 3.87
N GLY A 66 -5.37 -3.97 2.96
CA GLY A 66 -6.79 -4.07 3.25
C GLY A 66 -7.18 -5.37 3.97
N ALA A 67 -7.44 -5.28 5.28
CA ALA A 67 -8.16 -6.29 6.04
C ALA A 67 -9.62 -5.86 6.14
N ALA A 68 -10.52 -6.62 5.51
CA ALA A 68 -11.96 -6.44 5.64
C ALA A 68 -12.38 -6.53 7.13
N PRO A 69 -13.30 -5.68 7.63
CA PRO A 69 -13.71 -5.72 9.03
C PRO A 69 -14.56 -6.97 9.29
N ALA A 70 -14.07 -7.88 10.12
CA ALA A 70 -14.87 -8.94 10.72
C ALA A 70 -15.88 -8.30 11.69
N ALA A 71 -17.17 -8.46 11.41
CA ALA A 71 -18.25 -7.98 12.28
C ALA A 71 -18.19 -8.66 13.66
N PRO A 72 -18.49 -7.94 14.76
CA PRO A 72 -18.51 -8.53 16.09
C PRO A 72 -19.76 -9.41 16.28
N VAL A 73 -19.55 -10.65 16.74
CA VAL A 73 -20.63 -11.50 17.26
C VAL A 73 -21.14 -10.92 18.59
N PRO A 74 -22.46 -10.72 18.79
CA PRO A 74 -22.97 -10.25 20.07
C PRO A 74 -22.96 -11.36 21.12
N ASP A 75 -22.36 -11.05 22.27
CA ASP A 75 -22.33 -11.85 23.50
C ASP A 75 -23.75 -11.89 24.10
N THR A 76 -24.40 -13.05 24.06
CA THR A 76 -25.71 -13.22 24.70
C THR A 76 -25.51 -13.67 26.15
N GLY A 77 -25.23 -12.70 27.02
CA GLY A 77 -25.24 -12.89 28.47
C GLY A 77 -26.64 -13.23 28.97
N GLY A 78 -26.85 -14.47 29.40
CA GLY A 78 -28.05 -14.93 30.09
C GLY A 78 -27.72 -15.58 31.42
N LYS A 79 -27.25 -14.80 32.40
CA LYS A 79 -27.10 -15.26 33.79
C LYS A 79 -28.41 -15.01 34.54
N VAL A 80 -29.24 -16.04 34.67
CA VAL A 80 -30.40 -16.00 35.60
C VAL A 80 -29.92 -16.26 37.04
N PRO A 81 -30.32 -15.43 38.02
CA PRO A 81 -29.94 -15.58 39.41
C PRO A 81 -30.81 -16.60 40.16
N ALA A 82 -30.28 -17.01 41.31
CA ALA A 82 -30.68 -18.13 42.15
C ALA A 82 -31.91 -17.90 43.05
N GLY A 83 -32.45 -19.03 43.55
CA GLY A 83 -33.33 -19.17 44.71
C GLY A 83 -34.76 -19.58 44.31
N GLN A 84 -35.47 -20.50 44.97
CA GLN A 84 -35.28 -21.25 46.21
C GLN A 84 -36.53 -22.19 46.34
N GLU A 85 -36.35 -23.43 46.84
CA GLU A 85 -37.27 -24.32 47.63
C GLU A 85 -38.65 -24.80 47.03
N ASP A 86 -39.28 -25.96 47.31
CA ASP A 86 -39.13 -27.13 48.23
C ASP A 86 -40.10 -28.28 47.75
N PRO A 87 -40.44 -29.37 48.49
CA PRO A 87 -40.46 -30.76 48.00
C PRO A 87 -41.88 -31.35 47.80
N ARG A 88 -42.00 -32.53 47.17
CA ARG A 88 -43.04 -33.56 47.46
C ARG A 88 -42.56 -34.94 47.09
#